data_AF-A0A2N1R521-F1
#
_entry.id   AF-A0A2N1R521-F1
#
_cell.length_a   1.000
_cell.length_b   1.000
_cell.length_c   1.000
_cell.angle_alpha   90.00
_cell.angle_beta   90.00
_cell.angle_gamma   90.00
#
_symmetry.space_group_name_H-M   'P 1'
#
loop_
_entity.id
_entity.type
_entity.pdbx_description
1 polymer ?
#
loop_
_entity_poly.entity_id
_entity_poly.type
_entity_poly.pdbx_seq_one_letter_code
_entity_poly.pdbx_strand_id
1 'polypeptide(L)'
;MASWKVLVTRRIPEEGLQLLSRDCDLELHPHDRPMSRSELLSSARGKDGVLCLLTDRIDAELFDAAPTVRGYANYAVGYDN
;
A
#
# COMPACT_ATOMS: atom_id res chain seq x y z
N MET A 1 10.85 17.92 7.80
CA MET A 1 9.41 17.61 7.65
C MET A 1 9.26 16.11 7.72
N ALA A 2 8.28 15.59 8.45
CA ALA A 2 8.05 14.15 8.50
C ALA A 2 7.54 13.68 7.13
N SER A 3 8.21 12.69 6.53
CA SER A 3 7.79 12.06 5.27
C SER A 3 6.69 11.04 5.54
N TRP A 4 5.66 10.98 4.69
CA TRP A 4 4.56 10.03 4.82
C TRP A 4 5.03 8.61 4.51
N LYS A 5 4.77 7.64 5.39
CA LYS A 5 5.14 6.24 5.15
C LYS A 5 4.07 5.56 4.30
N VAL A 6 4.43 5.16 3.09
CA VAL A 6 3.48 4.56 2.14
C VAL A 6 3.91 3.13 1.80
N LEU A 7 3.00 2.18 1.96
CA LEU A 7 3.18 0.82 1.45
C LEU A 7 2.72 0.75 -0.01
N VAL A 8 3.53 0.16 -0.86
CA VAL A 8 3.19 -0.18 -2.25
C VAL A 8 3.18 -1.71 -2.37
N THR A 9 1.99 -2.30 -2.47
CA THR A 9 1.80 -3.77 -2.34
C THR A 9 2.36 -4.56 -3.51
N ARG A 10 2.57 -3.92 -4.67
CA ARG A 10 3.24 -4.49 -5.84
C ARG A 10 3.94 -3.42 -6.66
N ARG A 11 5.02 -3.80 -7.33
CA ARG A 11 5.75 -2.88 -8.21
C ARG A 11 4.85 -2.38 -9.34
N ILE A 12 4.70 -1.05 -9.41
CA ILE A 12 4.05 -0.31 -10.50
C ILE A 12 5.13 0.27 -11.43
N PRO A 13 4.77 0.90 -12.57
CA PRO A 13 5.75 1.60 -13.41
C PRO A 13 6.61 2.58 -12.62
N GLU A 14 7.89 2.66 -12.98
CA GLU A 14 8.93 3.40 -12.24
C GLU A 14 8.58 4.89 -12.11
N GLU A 15 7.92 5.46 -13.12
CA GLU A 15 7.50 6.85 -13.14
C GLU A 15 6.55 7.18 -11.98
N GLY A 16 5.66 6.25 -11.63
CA GLY A 16 4.76 6.39 -10.49
C GLY A 16 5.50 6.32 -9.15
N LEU A 17 6.48 5.42 -9.04
CA LEU A 17 7.31 5.29 -7.85
C LEU A 17 8.17 6.53 -7.61
N GLN A 18 8.75 7.09 -8.68
CA GLN A 18 9.54 8.33 -8.63
C GLN A 18 8.70 9.55 -8.28
N LEU A 19 7.42 9.57 -8.66
CA LEU A 19 6.52 10.63 -8.26
C LEU A 19 6.22 10.55 -6.75
N LEU A 20 5.88 9.36 -6.27
CA LEU A 20 5.54 9.13 -4.87
C LEU A 20 6.74 9.35 -3.93
N SER A 21 7.95 8.94 -4.33
CA SER A 21 9.15 9.04 -3.49
C SER A 21 9.64 10.46 -3.23
N ARG A 22 9.07 11.47 -3.91
CA ARG A 22 9.37 12.89 -3.67
C ARG A 22 8.86 13.37 -2.31
N ASP A 23 7.69 12.87 -1.91
CA ASP A 23 6.95 13.33 -0.73
C ASP A 23 6.72 12.22 0.30
N CYS A 24 7.01 10.96 -0.06
CA CYS A 24 6.73 9.78 0.75
C CYS A 24 7.96 8.87 0.92
N ASP A 25 8.06 8.24 2.08
CA ASP A 25 8.95 7.12 2.37
C ASP A 25 8.26 5.81 1.96
N LEU A 26 8.75 5.18 0.89
CA LEU A 26 8.09 4.04 0.25
C LEU A 26 8.62 2.70 0.77
N GLU A 27 7.71 1.84 1.23
CA GLU A 27 7.96 0.42 1.38
C GLU A 27 7.37 -0.32 0.17
N LEU A 28 8.22 -1.00 -0.59
CA LEU A 28 7.83 -1.79 -1.75
C LEU A 28 7.84 -3.28 -1.41
N HIS A 29 6.78 -3.99 -1.77
CA HIS A 29 6.80 -5.45 -1.72
C HIS A 29 7.91 -5.98 -2.66
N PRO A 30 8.88 -6.78 -2.16
CA PRO A 30 10.07 -7.15 -2.94
C PRO A 30 9.81 -8.28 -3.94
N HIS A 31 8.68 -8.98 -3.84
CA HIS A 31 8.39 -10.12 -4.69
C HIS A 31 7.43 -9.75 -5.83
N ASP A 32 7.63 -10.34 -7.01
CA ASP A 32 6.70 -10.21 -8.13
C ASP A 32 5.54 -11.22 -7.99
N ARG A 33 4.79 -11.08 -6.91
CA ARG A 33 3.55 -11.81 -6.64
C ARG A 33 2.64 -10.94 -5.76
N PRO A 34 1.34 -11.27 -5.67
CA PRO A 34 0.49 -10.68 -4.64
C PRO A 34 1.06 -10.93 -3.24
N MET A 35 0.90 -9.95 -2.35
CA MET A 35 1.14 -10.16 -0.92
C MET A 35 0.16 -11.20 -0.40
N SER A 36 0.61 -12.07 0.49
CA SER A 36 -0.29 -12.88 1.30
C SER A 36 -1.04 -11.96 2.28
N ARG A 37 -2.17 -12.44 2.79
CA ARG A 37 -2.97 -11.68 3.76
C ARG A 37 -2.16 -11.26 4.99
N SER A 38 -1.33 -12.16 5.52
CA SER A 38 -0.49 -11.88 6.68
C SER A 38 0.60 -10.85 6.39
N GLU A 39 1.21 -10.89 5.20
CA GLU A 39 2.19 -9.89 4.77
C GLU A 39 1.55 -8.51 4.65
N LEU A 40 0.37 -8.41 4.03
CA LEU A 40 -0.36 -7.15 3.90
C LEU A 40 -0.70 -6.54 5.26
N LEU A 41 -1.28 -7.33 6.17
CA LEU A 41 -1.64 -6.89 7.52
C LEU A 41 -0.42 -6.48 8.35
N SER A 42 0.73 -7.13 8.13
CA SER A 42 1.97 -6.82 8.83
C SER A 42 2.62 -5.54 8.29
N SER A 43 2.79 -5.43 6.97
CA SER A 43 3.43 -4.29 6.32
C SER A 43 2.61 -3.00 6.39
N ALA A 44 1.27 -3.08 6.47
CA ALA A 44 0.42 -1.89 6.59
C ALA A 44 0.49 -1.22 7.98
N ARG A 45 0.96 -1.93 9.02
CA ARG A 45 1.06 -1.38 10.38
C ARG A 45 2.00 -0.19 10.43
N GLY A 46 1.51 0.92 11.01
CA GLY A 46 2.31 2.14 11.17
C GLY A 46 2.60 2.89 9.87
N LYS A 47 1.87 2.57 8.79
CA LYS A 47 1.87 3.34 7.55
C LYS A 47 0.83 4.45 7.60
N ASP A 48 1.06 5.49 6.81
CA ASP A 48 0.15 6.60 6.61
C ASP A 48 -0.72 6.40 5.35
N GLY A 49 -0.25 5.61 4.39
CA GLY A 49 -0.96 5.30 3.15
C GLY A 49 -0.64 3.91 2.61
N VAL A 50 -1.56 3.35 1.83
CA VAL A 50 -1.37 2.10 1.10
C VAL A 50 -1.77 2.29 -0.35
N LEU A 51 -0.87 2.00 -1.28
CA LEU A 51 -1.17 1.83 -2.70
C LEU A 51 -1.31 0.33 -2.98
N CYS A 52 -2.54 -0.08 -3.27
CA CYS A 52 -2.93 -1.47 -3.48
C CYS A 52 -3.31 -1.76 -4.94
N LEU A 53 -3.44 -3.03 -5.28
CA LEU A 53 -3.94 -3.52 -6.56
C LEU A 53 -5.22 -4.34 -6.34
N LEU A 54 -5.90 -4.72 -7.44
CA LEU A 54 -7.12 -5.55 -7.43
C LEU A 54 -7.03 -6.85 -6.62
N THR A 55 -5.83 -7.39 -6.41
CA THR A 55 -5.63 -8.63 -5.66
C THR A 55 -5.60 -8.44 -4.15
N ASP A 56 -5.50 -7.20 -3.68
CA ASP A 56 -5.45 -6.87 -2.26
C ASP A 56 -6.85 -6.64 -1.73
N ARG A 57 -7.22 -7.41 -0.71
CA ARG A 57 -8.51 -7.29 -0.03
C ARG A 57 -8.47 -6.16 1.00
N ILE A 58 -9.23 -5.08 0.75
CA ILE A 58 -9.25 -3.87 1.59
C ILE A 58 -10.53 -3.87 2.42
N ASP A 59 -10.47 -4.45 3.62
CA ASP A 59 -11.63 -4.68 4.47
C ASP A 59 -11.40 -4.29 5.94
N ALA A 60 -12.39 -4.56 6.78
CA ALA A 60 -12.38 -4.18 8.20
C ALA A 60 -11.16 -4.71 8.96
N GLU A 61 -10.71 -5.95 8.69
CA GLU A 61 -9.54 -6.51 9.37
C GLU A 61 -8.25 -5.75 9.00
N LEU A 62 -8.13 -5.25 7.76
CA LEU A 62 -7.01 -4.40 7.37
C LEU A 62 -7.07 -3.04 8.07
N PHE A 63 -8.26 -2.45 8.17
CA PHE A 63 -8.47 -1.19 8.88
C PHE A 63 -8.11 -1.30 10.37
N ASP A 64 -8.50 -2.41 11.01
CA ASP A 64 -8.16 -2.70 12.41
C ASP A 64 -6.64 -2.92 12.60
N ALA A 65 -5.99 -3.59 11.64
CA ALA A 65 -4.55 -3.83 11.69
C ALA A 65 -3.72 -2.56 11.41
N ALA A 66 -4.25 -1.62 10.63
CA ALA A 66 -3.53 -0.42 10.18
C ALA A 66 -4.31 0.88 10.49
N PRO A 67 -4.59 1.19 11.77
CA PRO A 67 -5.45 2.32 12.15
C PRO A 67 -4.83 3.70 11.88
N THR A 68 -3.53 3.76 11.56
CA THR A 68 -2.83 4.99 11.20
C THR A 68 -2.96 5.35 9.73
N VAL A 69 -3.38 4.40 8.88
CA VAL A 69 -3.52 4.62 7.44
C VAL A 69 -4.68 5.59 7.20
N ARG A 70 -4.36 6.67 6.49
CA ARG A 70 -5.29 7.77 6.20
C ARG A 70 -5.97 7.61 4.84
N GLY A 71 -5.43 6.75 3.97
CA GLY A 71 -5.97 6.52 2.65
C GLY A 71 -5.43 5.24 2.01
N TYR A 72 -6.31 4.60 1.24
CA TYR A 72 -6.02 3.45 0.40
C TYR A 72 -6.24 3.87 -1.06
N ALA A 73 -5.18 3.83 -1.88
CA ALA A 73 -5.22 4.18 -3.29
C ALA A 73 -5.14 2.90 -4.12
N ASN A 74 -6.18 2.66 -4.93
CA ASN A 74 -6.25 1.46 -5.75
C ASN A 74 -5.65 1.71 -7.14
N TYR A 75 -4.65 0.93 -7.53
CA TYR A 75 -4.09 0.93 -8.87
C TYR A 75 -4.90 0.01 -9.79
N ALA A 76 -6.14 0.42 -10.05
CA ALA A 76 -7.09 -0.32 -10.87
C ALA A 76 -8.26 0.57 -11.31
N VAL A 77 -9.05 0.09 -12.27
CA VAL A 77 -10.32 0.74 -12.67
C VAL A 77 -11.47 0.35 -11.73
N GLY A 78 -11.58 -0.95 -11.39
CA GLY A 78 -12.59 -1.46 -10.45
C GLY A 78 -12.10 -1.40 -9.01
N TYR A 79 -13.04 -1.37 -8.05
CA TYR A 79 -12.75 -1.22 -6.61
C TYR A 79 -13.51 -2.22 -5.73
N ASP A 80 -14.04 -3.31 -6.32
CA ASP A 80 -14.77 -4.37 -5.61
C ASP A 80 -13.85 -5.35 -4.87
N ASN A 81 -12.65 -4.90 -4.49
CA ASN A 81 -11.56 -5.71 -3.94
C ASN A 81 -11.57 -5.85 -2.41
#